data_AF-A0A093BNF2-F1
#
_entry.id   AF-A0A093BNF2-F1
#
_cell.length_a   1.000
_cell.length_b   1.000
_cell.length_c   1.000
_cell.angle_alpha   90.00
_cell.angle_beta   90.00
_cell.angle_gamma   90.00
#
_symmetry.space_group_name_H-M   'P 1'
#
loop_
_entity.id
_entity.type
_entity.pdbx_description
1 polymer ?
#
loop_
_entity_poly.entity_id
_entity_poly.type
_entity_poly.pdbx_seq_one_letter_code
_entity_poly.pdbx_strand_id
1 'polypeptide(L)' 'IQPSLWSKDDVMHWLRWAEAEYSLRETDGSRFQMNGKALCILTKEDFRHRAPSS' A
#
# COMPACT_ATOMS: atom_id res chain seq x y z
N ILE A 1 9.85 11.61 -4.75
CA ILE A 1 8.77 12.29 -3.99
C ILE A 1 8.65 11.59 -2.64
N GLN A 2 8.47 12.34 -1.54
CA GLN A 2 8.36 11.73 -0.19
C GLN A 2 7.03 10.97 -0.07
N PRO A 3 7.02 9.71 0.43
CA PRO A 3 5.80 8.92 0.55
C PRO A 3 4.71 9.59 1.38
N SER A 4 5.06 10.39 2.39
CA SER A 4 4.11 11.16 3.19
C SER A 4 3.31 12.22 2.40
N LEU A 5 3.74 12.58 1.18
CA LEU A 5 3.06 13.53 0.30
C LEU A 5 2.15 12.84 -0.73
N TRP A 6 2.14 11.50 -0.78
CA TRP A 6 1.32 10.76 -1.73
C TRP A 6 -0.17 11.01 -1.49
N SER A 7 -0.88 11.26 -2.59
CA SER A 7 -2.33 11.18 -2.63
C SER A 7 -2.78 9.72 -2.46
N LYS A 8 -4.10 9.50 -2.34
CA LYS A 8 -4.65 8.15 -2.33
C LYS A 8 -4.34 7.40 -3.62
N ASP A 9 -4.39 8.08 -4.77
CA ASP A 9 -4.13 7.48 -6.07
C ASP A 9 -2.65 7.11 -6.24
N ASP A 10 -1.74 7.91 -5.68
CA ASP A 10 -0.31 7.59 -5.67
C ASP A 10 -0.02 6.32 -4.85
N VAL A 11 -0.67 6.15 -3.68
CA VAL A 11 -0.57 4.93 -2.87
C VAL A 11 -1.06 3.72 -3.64
N MET A 12 -2.18 3.86 -4.36
CA MET A 12 -2.73 2.79 -5.19
C MET A 12 -1.79 2.42 -6.34
N HIS A 13 -1.23 3.41 -7.06
CA HIS A 13 -0.25 3.14 -8.11
C HIS A 13 1.00 2.44 -7.58
N TRP A 14 1.50 2.88 -6.42
CA TRP A 14 2.64 2.23 -5.77
C TRP A 14 2.35 0.77 -5.40
N LEU A 15 1.17 0.47 -4.83
CA LEU A 15 0.77 -0.90 -4.53
C LEU A 15 0.72 -1.77 -5.77
N ARG A 16 0.13 -1.27 -6.87
CA ARG A 16 0.07 -2.01 -8.15
C ARG A 16 1.44 -2.25 -8.74
N TRP A 17 2.34 -1.27 -8.66
CA TRP A 17 3.73 -1.47 -9.05
C TRP A 17 4.41 -2.54 -8.20
N ALA A 18 4.26 -2.49 -6.87
CA ALA A 18 4.90 -3.46 -5.98
C ALA A 18 4.38 -4.89 -6.21
N GLU A 19 3.09 -5.05 -6.47
CA GLU A 19 2.49 -6.34 -6.85
C GLU A 19 3.13 -6.93 -8.11
N ALA A 20 3.31 -6.11 -9.14
CA ALA A 20 3.95 -6.54 -10.39
C ALA A 20 5.45 -6.82 -10.21
N GLU A 21 6.18 -5.91 -9.56
CA GLU A 21 7.64 -5.97 -9.39
C GLU A 21 8.07 -7.20 -8.57
N TYR A 22 7.33 -7.50 -7.50
CA TYR A 22 7.67 -8.60 -6.59
C TYR A 22 6.79 -9.85 -6.81
N SER A 23 6.00 -9.89 -7.87
CA SER A 23 5.05 -10.99 -8.16
C SER A 23 4.14 -11.31 -6.97
N LEU A 24 3.70 -10.29 -6.24
CA LEU A 24 2.80 -10.46 -5.11
C LEU A 24 1.38 -10.74 -5.60
N ARG A 25 0.61 -11.43 -4.77
CA ARG A 25 -0.82 -11.57 -5.02
C ARG A 25 -1.47 -10.19 -4.97
N GLU A 26 -2.37 -9.94 -5.93
CA GLU A 26 -3.22 -8.76 -5.93
C GLU A 26 -3.92 -8.59 -4.58
N THR A 27 -3.61 -7.48 -3.93
CA THR A 27 -4.27 -7.02 -2.71
C THR A 27 -5.54 -6.28 -3.07
N ASP A 28 -6.55 -6.47 -2.23
CA ASP A 28 -7.77 -5.68 -2.31
C ASP A 28 -7.43 -4.22 -2.02
N GLY A 29 -7.38 -3.41 -3.07
CA GLY A 29 -7.07 -1.99 -3.03
C GLY A 29 -7.99 -1.20 -2.09
N SER A 30 -9.17 -1.72 -1.80
CA SER A 30 -10.08 -1.12 -0.81
C SER A 30 -9.47 -1.08 0.60
N ARG A 31 -8.54 -2.00 0.92
CA ARG A 31 -7.84 -2.11 2.20
C ARG A 31 -6.75 -1.06 2.40
N PHE A 32 -6.33 -0.38 1.33
CA PHE A 32 -5.32 0.67 1.35
C PHE A 32 -5.88 2.01 0.89
N GLN A 33 -7.19 2.26 1.09
CA GLN A 33 -7.83 3.55 0.79
C GLN A 33 -7.38 4.66 1.75
N MET A 34 -6.13 5.09 1.62
CA MET A 34 -5.51 6.10 2.46
C MET A 34 -4.45 6.88 1.69
N ASN A 35 -4.06 8.03 2.22
CA ASN A 35 -2.96 8.82 1.65
C ASN A 35 -1.60 8.34 2.19
N GLY A 36 -0.55 8.94 1.65
CA GLY A 36 0.83 8.68 2.03
C GLY A 36 1.15 8.85 3.51
N LYS A 37 0.56 9.85 4.18
CA LYS A 37 0.77 10.07 5.62
C LYS A 37 0.28 8.88 6.44
N ALA A 38 -0.92 8.40 6.16
CA ALA A 38 -1.48 7.24 6.83
C ALA A 38 -0.70 5.97 6.49
N LEU A 39 -0.28 5.79 5.24
CA LEU A 39 0.56 4.67 4.81
C LEU A 39 1.87 4.60 5.62
N CYS A 40 2.54 5.74 5.79
CA CYS A 40 3.80 5.81 6.54
C CYS A 40 3.69 5.52 8.04
N ILE A 41 2.48 5.60 8.61
CA ILE A 41 2.23 5.33 10.03
C ILE A 41 1.97 3.83 10.26
N LEU A 42 1.57 3.08 9.24
CA LEU A 42 1.28 1.66 9.37
C LEU A 42 2.50 0.90 9.88
N THR A 43 2.27 0.09 10.91
CA THR A 43 3.26 -0.86 11.39
C THR A 43 3.33 -2.07 10.45
N LYS A 44 4.36 -2.90 10.63
CA LYS A 44 4.47 -4.18 9.91
C LYS A 44 3.25 -5.10 10.15
N GLU A 45 2.68 -5.06 11.35
CA GLU A 45 1.50 -5.85 11.71
C GLU A 45 0.25 -5.34 10.97
N ASP A 46 0.07 -4.02 10.88
CA ASP A 46 -1.02 -3.43 10.11
C ASP A 46 -0.97 -3.82 8.62
N PHE A 47 0.23 -3.82 8.04
CA PHE A 47 0.43 -4.28 6.66
C PHE A 47 0.03 -5.75 6.49
N ARG A 48 0.40 -6.63 7.43
CA ARG A 48 0.01 -8.06 7.38
C ARG A 48 -1.50 -8.27 7.53
N HIS A 49 -2.16 -7.51 8.38
CA HIS A 49 -3.62 -7.59 8.51
C HIS A 49 -4.33 -7.16 7.22
N ARG A 50 -3.81 -6.12 6.56
CA ARG A 50 -4.37 -5.63 5.29
C ARG A 50 -4.03 -6.56 4.12
N ALA A 51 -2.82 -7.13 4.10
CA ALA A 51 -2.32 -8.00 3.04
C ALA A 51 -1.78 -9.32 3.63
N PRO A 52 -2.65 -10.24 4.08
CA PRO A 52 -2.23 -11.47 4.77
C PRO A 52 -1.58 -12.50 3.86
N SER A 53 -1.71 -12.34 2.55
CA SER A 53 -1.20 -13.26 1.52
C SER A 53 -0.01 -12.70 0.74
N SER A 54 0.58 -11.61 1.21
CA SER A 54 1.67 -10.87 0.55
C SER A 54 2.91 -10.82 1.43
#